data_AF-A0A536FZB2-F1
#
_entry.id   AF-A0A536FZB2-F1
#
_cell.length_a   1.000
_cell.length_b   1.000
_cell.length_c   1.000
_cell.angle_alpha   90.00
_cell.angle_beta   90.00
_cell.angle_gamma   90.00
#
_symmetry.space_group_name_H-M   'P 1'
#
loop_
_entity.id
_entity.type
_entity.pdbx_description
1 polymer ?
#
loop_
_entity_poly.entity_id
_entity_poly.type
_entity_poly.pdbx_seq_one_letter_code
_entity_poly.pdbx_strand_id
1 'polypeptide(L)'
;DVEENFERRQLFISETAGMYRVDGWLDPEAGAALKSAVEALAKPLGADDARTPRQRRADALTELTYHAMEAGTMPRRNGVRPHINVNTTIEGVKGELGAAASELQNGMAISSKTVQRLACDGALSRILKADSVVVDVGRATRAVSPAQWRALKARHRTCAAPGCDRPINWTSPHHIEFWSHGGERVKFIPPERVVPRRVRGPGMRWAA
;
A
#
# COMPACT_ATOMS: atom_id res chain seq x y z
N ASP A 1 28.98 -17.76 18.50
CA ASP A 1 28.47 -19.09 18.10
C ASP A 1 27.23 -18.93 17.22
N VAL A 2 26.86 -19.88 16.34
CA VAL A 2 25.69 -19.73 15.44
C VAL A 2 24.39 -19.78 16.26
N GLU A 3 24.33 -20.71 17.21
CA GLU A 3 23.25 -20.90 18.16
C GLU A 3 23.09 -19.67 19.06
N GLU A 4 24.19 -19.08 19.51
CA GLU A 4 24.18 -17.83 20.29
C GLU A 4 23.63 -16.63 19.48
N ASN A 5 23.97 -16.52 18.20
CA ASN A 5 23.39 -15.49 17.33
C ASN A 5 21.88 -15.70 17.12
N PHE A 6 21.45 -16.96 17.02
CA PHE A 6 20.04 -17.34 16.90
C PHE A 6 19.24 -16.89 18.13
N GLU A 7 19.75 -17.14 19.35
CA GLU A 7 19.08 -16.73 20.61
C GLU A 7 19.04 -15.21 20.83
N ARG A 8 19.94 -14.45 20.21
CA ARG A 8 19.99 -12.97 20.32
C ARG A 8 19.04 -12.23 19.38
N ARG A 9 18.33 -12.94 18.50
CA ARG A 9 17.42 -12.31 17.54
C ARG A 9 16.29 -11.55 18.27
N GLN A 10 15.96 -10.37 17.77
CA GLN A 10 14.93 -9.53 18.34
C GLN A 10 14.46 -8.50 17.31
N LEU A 11 13.19 -8.11 17.39
CA LEU A 11 12.61 -7.09 16.53
C LEU A 11 11.76 -6.14 17.38
N PHE A 12 12.04 -4.85 17.26
CA PHE A 12 11.31 -3.77 17.87
C PHE A 12 10.60 -2.97 16.78
N ILE A 13 9.30 -2.76 16.97
CA ILE A 13 8.49 -1.86 16.14
C ILE A 13 7.83 -0.89 17.11
N SER A 14 8.32 0.34 17.16
CA SER A 14 7.89 1.35 18.13
C SER A 14 7.41 2.61 17.44
N GLU A 15 6.38 3.23 18.01
CA GLU A 15 5.89 4.54 17.57
C GLU A 15 6.84 5.63 18.09
N THR A 16 7.23 6.56 17.23
CA THR A 16 8.14 7.66 17.57
C THR A 16 7.84 8.86 16.70
N ALA A 17 7.39 9.96 17.32
CA ALA A 17 7.18 11.26 16.66
C ALA A 17 6.36 11.19 15.34
N GLY A 18 5.24 10.47 15.34
CA GLY A 18 4.40 10.32 14.14
C GLY A 18 4.96 9.38 13.07
N MET A 19 6.02 8.63 13.40
CA MET A 19 6.61 7.58 12.56
C MET A 19 6.69 6.26 13.33
N TYR A 20 7.01 5.18 12.63
CA TYR A 20 7.43 3.92 13.25
C TYR A 20 8.95 3.77 13.12
N ARG A 21 9.64 3.47 14.23
CA ARG A 21 11.01 2.97 14.23
C ARG A 21 10.97 1.45 14.21
N VAL A 22 11.68 0.86 13.26
CA VAL A 22 11.91 -0.59 13.18
C VAL A 22 13.40 -0.83 13.43
N ASP A 23 13.71 -1.65 14.42
CA ASP A 23 15.09 -1.93 14.84
C ASP A 23 15.21 -3.35 15.38
N GLY A 24 16.41 -3.94 15.35
CA GLY A 24 16.59 -5.31 15.83
C GLY A 24 17.79 -6.04 15.25
N TRP A 25 17.92 -7.29 15.68
CA TRP A 25 18.95 -8.22 15.24
C TRP A 25 18.30 -9.44 14.62
N LEU A 26 18.75 -9.81 13.43
CA LEU A 26 18.38 -11.04 12.75
C LEU A 26 19.58 -12.00 12.78
N ASP A 27 19.30 -13.29 12.81
CA ASP A 27 20.32 -14.31 12.55
C ASP A 27 20.85 -14.20 11.10
N PRO A 28 22.00 -14.82 10.78
CA PRO A 28 22.60 -14.69 9.45
C PRO A 28 21.70 -15.11 8.29
N GLU A 29 20.89 -16.16 8.45
CA GLU A 29 19.99 -16.66 7.40
C GLU A 29 18.87 -15.63 7.14
N ALA A 30 18.15 -15.23 8.18
CA ALA A 30 17.06 -14.27 8.08
C ALA A 30 17.53 -12.89 7.60
N GLY A 31 18.70 -12.44 8.08
CA GLY A 31 19.33 -11.19 7.64
C GLY A 31 19.71 -11.20 6.16
N ALA A 32 20.30 -12.30 5.69
CA ALA A 32 20.66 -12.46 4.27
C ALA A 32 19.42 -12.50 3.37
N ALA A 33 18.37 -13.22 3.78
CA ALA A 33 17.10 -13.28 3.06
C ALA A 33 16.42 -11.91 2.97
N LEU A 34 16.29 -11.20 4.10
CA LEU A 34 15.70 -9.86 4.14
C LEU A 34 16.49 -8.88 3.28
N LYS A 35 17.82 -8.86 3.41
CA LYS A 35 18.69 -7.99 2.62
C LYS A 35 18.50 -8.24 1.12
N SER A 36 18.52 -9.50 0.69
CA SER A 36 18.36 -9.88 -0.71
C SER A 36 17.01 -9.42 -1.26
N ALA A 37 15.92 -9.63 -0.51
CA ALA A 37 14.59 -9.22 -0.90
C ALA A 37 14.46 -7.69 -0.99
N VAL A 38 14.98 -6.96 0.01
CA VAL A 38 14.96 -5.49 0.01
C VAL A 38 15.79 -4.91 -1.12
N GLU A 39 16.98 -5.42 -1.38
CA GLU A 39 17.85 -4.96 -2.47
C GLU A 39 17.22 -5.19 -3.85
N ALA A 40 16.54 -6.32 -4.04
CA ALA A 40 15.82 -6.60 -5.28
C ALA A 40 14.73 -5.56 -5.58
N LEU A 41 14.04 -5.06 -4.54
CA LEU A 41 12.94 -4.11 -4.68
C LEU A 41 13.35 -2.64 -4.54
N ALA A 42 14.49 -2.36 -3.93
CA ALA A 42 14.99 -1.01 -3.74
C ALA A 42 15.71 -0.43 -4.97
N LYS A 43 15.68 -1.11 -6.13
CA LYS A 43 16.25 -0.62 -7.38
C LYS A 43 15.63 0.72 -7.78
N PRO A 44 16.40 1.67 -8.35
CA PRO A 44 15.84 2.92 -8.84
C PRO A 44 14.90 2.64 -10.01
N LEU A 45 13.82 3.42 -10.12
CA LEU A 45 12.89 3.30 -11.23
C LEU A 45 13.11 4.38 -12.27
N GLY A 46 13.89 4.01 -13.28
CA GLY A 46 14.31 4.92 -14.35
C GLY A 46 15.33 5.96 -13.88
N ALA A 47 15.79 6.77 -14.82
CA ALA A 47 16.82 7.78 -14.57
C ALA A 47 16.35 8.94 -13.67
N ASP A 48 15.03 9.16 -13.58
CA ASP A 48 14.42 10.28 -12.86
C ASP A 48 14.02 9.97 -11.41
N ASP A 49 14.41 8.80 -10.87
CA ASP A 49 14.06 8.41 -9.50
C ASP A 49 14.86 9.22 -8.48
N ALA A 50 14.24 10.30 -7.98
CA ALA A 50 14.83 11.21 -7.01
C ALA A 50 14.88 10.64 -5.58
N ARG A 51 14.37 9.43 -5.31
CA ARG A 51 14.36 8.85 -3.96
C ARG A 51 15.76 8.40 -3.55
N THR A 52 16.13 8.75 -2.32
CA THR A 52 17.39 8.30 -1.73
C THR A 52 17.41 6.78 -1.58
N PRO A 53 18.60 6.14 -1.55
CA PRO A 53 18.69 4.69 -1.29
C PRO A 53 18.00 4.26 0.01
N ARG A 54 18.01 5.11 1.05
CA ARG A 54 17.32 4.84 2.33
C ARG A 54 15.80 4.82 2.16
N GLN A 55 15.24 5.80 1.44
CA GLN A 55 13.80 5.84 1.12
C GLN A 55 13.38 4.63 0.28
N ARG A 56 14.17 4.23 -0.71
CA ARG A 56 13.88 3.04 -1.54
C ARG A 56 13.89 1.74 -0.73
N ARG A 57 14.78 1.60 0.25
CA ARG A 57 14.76 0.44 1.17
C ARG A 57 13.54 0.44 2.09
N ALA A 58 13.13 1.61 2.59
CA ALA A 58 11.91 1.73 3.38
C ALA A 58 10.65 1.39 2.55
N ASP A 59 10.58 1.88 1.31
CA ASP A 59 9.52 1.53 0.35
C ASP A 59 9.52 0.03 0.06
N ALA A 60 10.69 -0.58 -0.17
CA ALA A 60 10.83 -2.02 -0.41
C ALA A 60 10.37 -2.88 0.76
N LEU A 61 10.73 -2.53 2.00
CA LEU A 61 10.28 -3.25 3.19
C LEU A 61 8.75 -3.14 3.38
N THR A 62 8.21 -1.94 3.14
CA THR A 62 6.76 -1.68 3.15
C THR A 62 6.08 -2.58 2.13
N GLU A 63 6.62 -2.64 0.91
CA GLU A 63 6.09 -3.45 -0.17
C GLU A 63 6.12 -4.95 0.16
N LEU A 64 7.22 -5.49 0.70
CA LEU A 64 7.31 -6.89 1.14
C LEU A 64 6.22 -7.23 2.16
N THR A 65 6.01 -6.34 3.13
CA THR A 65 5.03 -6.53 4.20
C THR A 65 3.63 -6.65 3.62
N TYR A 66 3.29 -5.76 2.70
CA TYR A 66 2.00 -5.74 2.04
C TYR A 66 1.79 -6.94 1.09
N HIS A 67 2.82 -7.38 0.37
CA HIS A 67 2.76 -8.61 -0.43
C HIS A 67 2.45 -9.83 0.42
N ALA A 68 3.08 -9.95 1.60
CA ALA A 68 2.77 -11.02 2.54
C ALA A 68 1.32 -10.97 3.02
N MET A 69 0.82 -9.77 3.36
CA MET A 69 -0.59 -9.58 3.79
C MET A 69 -1.59 -9.98 2.69
N GLU A 70 -1.26 -9.71 1.42
CA GLU A 70 -2.14 -9.98 0.27
C GLU A 70 -2.09 -11.40 -0.24
N ALA A 71 -0.93 -12.07 -0.14
CA ALA A 71 -0.74 -13.47 -0.50
C ALA A 71 -1.77 -14.37 0.19
N GLY A 72 -2.31 -13.94 1.32
CA GLY A 72 -3.41 -14.63 2.01
C GLY A 72 -2.99 -15.88 2.76
N THR A 73 -1.68 -16.08 2.87
CA THR A 73 -1.00 -17.13 3.64
C THR A 73 -0.75 -16.72 5.09
N MET A 74 -0.92 -15.43 5.41
CA MET A 74 -0.73 -14.92 6.78
C MET A 74 -1.79 -15.48 7.74
N PRO A 75 -1.42 -15.80 8.99
CA PRO A 75 -2.34 -16.25 10.02
C PRO A 75 -3.51 -15.27 10.20
N ARG A 76 -4.71 -15.81 10.36
CA ARG A 76 -5.90 -15.02 10.64
C ARG A 76 -6.04 -14.81 12.14
N ARG A 77 -6.45 -13.60 12.54
CA ARG A 77 -6.90 -13.31 13.90
C ARG A 77 -8.38 -12.93 13.83
N ASN A 78 -9.22 -13.61 14.61
CA ASN A 78 -10.68 -13.42 14.60
C ASN A 78 -11.31 -13.58 13.20
N GLY A 79 -10.81 -14.53 12.41
CA GLY A 79 -11.33 -14.81 11.06
C GLY A 79 -10.92 -13.80 9.97
N VAL A 80 -10.26 -12.70 10.33
CA VAL A 80 -9.82 -11.65 9.40
C VAL A 80 -8.31 -11.74 9.16
N ARG A 81 -7.88 -11.40 7.94
CA ARG A 81 -6.46 -11.26 7.60
C ARG A 81 -5.88 -10.00 8.28
N PRO A 82 -4.57 -9.94 8.54
CA PRO A 82 -3.93 -8.70 8.94
C PRO A 82 -4.28 -7.57 7.96
N HIS A 83 -4.76 -6.45 8.49
CA HIS A 83 -5.14 -5.26 7.73
C HIS A 83 -4.90 -4.02 8.60
N ILE A 84 -4.85 -2.86 7.95
CA ILE A 84 -4.87 -1.56 8.62
C ILE A 84 -6.24 -0.91 8.44
N ASN A 85 -6.68 -0.15 9.43
CA ASN A 85 -7.86 0.70 9.33
C ASN A 85 -7.42 2.15 9.18
N VAL A 86 -8.08 2.85 8.25
CA VAL A 86 -7.86 4.27 7.97
C VAL A 86 -9.18 4.99 8.11
N ASN A 87 -9.21 6.01 8.96
CA ASN A 87 -10.34 6.94 9.06
C ASN A 87 -10.00 8.19 8.26
N THR A 88 -10.96 8.65 7.46
CA THR A 88 -10.77 9.80 6.58
C THR A 88 -12.13 10.39 6.20
N THR A 89 -12.14 11.67 5.82
CA THR A 89 -13.34 12.34 5.29
C THR A 89 -13.39 12.23 3.77
N ILE A 90 -14.53 12.60 3.17
CA ILE A 90 -14.66 12.60 1.71
C ILE A 90 -13.67 13.59 1.08
N GLU A 91 -13.50 14.75 1.70
CA GLU A 91 -12.55 15.80 1.30
C GLU A 91 -11.11 15.30 1.41
N GLY A 92 -10.80 14.54 2.48
CA GLY A 92 -9.50 13.92 2.71
C GLY A 92 -9.14 12.88 1.63
N VAL A 93 -10.11 12.05 1.24
CA VAL A 93 -9.99 11.10 0.12
C VAL A 93 -9.87 11.82 -1.22
N LYS A 94 -10.56 12.95 -1.43
CA LYS A 94 -10.41 13.80 -2.63
C LYS A 94 -9.10 14.58 -2.68
N GLY A 95 -8.41 14.72 -1.54
CA GLY A 95 -7.18 15.51 -1.44
C GLY A 95 -7.44 17.01 -1.53
N GLU A 96 -8.60 17.47 -1.07
CA GLU A 96 -8.96 18.88 -1.04
C GLU A 96 -8.11 19.64 -0.01
N LEU A 97 -7.74 20.88 -0.33
CA LEU A 97 -7.00 21.75 0.58
C LEU A 97 -7.86 22.09 1.80
N GLY A 98 -7.28 21.97 3.00
CA GLY A 98 -8.00 22.22 4.26
C GLY A 98 -8.83 21.05 4.77
N ALA A 99 -8.82 19.90 4.08
CA ALA A 99 -9.44 18.68 4.59
C ALA A 99 -8.83 18.25 5.93
N ALA A 100 -9.65 17.65 6.79
CA ALA A 100 -9.18 17.07 8.05
C ALA A 100 -8.12 15.98 7.78
N ALA A 101 -7.14 15.89 8.69
CA ALA A 101 -6.10 14.88 8.60
C ALA A 101 -6.74 13.47 8.63
N SER A 102 -6.28 12.60 7.73
CA SER A 102 -6.65 11.20 7.78
C SER A 102 -5.75 10.48 8.75
N GLU A 103 -6.26 9.45 9.41
CA GLU A 103 -5.56 8.81 10.52
C GLU A 103 -5.63 7.28 10.43
N LEU A 104 -4.58 6.63 10.96
CA LEU A 104 -4.60 5.22 11.30
C LEU A 104 -5.44 4.99 12.56
N GLN A 105 -5.74 3.73 12.87
CA GLN A 105 -6.53 3.35 14.05
C GLN A 105 -5.98 3.89 15.39
N ASN A 106 -4.68 4.13 15.48
CA ASN A 106 -4.01 4.69 16.65
C ASN A 106 -3.93 6.22 16.65
N GLY A 107 -4.60 6.91 15.71
CA GLY A 107 -4.60 8.37 15.60
C GLY A 107 -3.40 8.97 14.85
N MET A 108 -2.48 8.16 14.33
CA MET A 108 -1.35 8.66 13.55
C MET A 108 -1.82 9.21 12.20
N ALA A 109 -1.51 10.48 11.94
CA ALA A 109 -1.87 11.14 10.69
C ALA A 109 -1.14 10.54 9.48
N ILE A 110 -1.87 10.37 8.39
CA ILE A 110 -1.34 9.93 7.09
C ILE A 110 -1.74 10.91 5.99
N SER A 111 -0.88 11.04 4.97
CA SER A 111 -1.12 11.98 3.87
C SER A 111 -2.33 11.57 3.02
N SER A 112 -3.04 12.54 2.45
CA SER A 112 -4.13 12.28 1.49
C SER A 112 -3.67 11.43 0.30
N LYS A 113 -2.40 11.55 -0.13
CA LYS A 113 -1.82 10.69 -1.17
C LYS A 113 -1.77 9.22 -0.73
N THR A 114 -1.43 8.96 0.53
CA THR A 114 -1.45 7.61 1.11
C THR A 114 -2.86 7.06 1.14
N VAL A 115 -3.84 7.86 1.57
CA VAL A 115 -5.26 7.48 1.63
C VAL A 115 -5.79 7.15 0.24
N GLN A 116 -5.56 8.03 -0.75
CA GLN A 116 -5.97 7.82 -2.13
C GLN A 116 -5.40 6.52 -2.71
N ARG A 117 -4.15 6.21 -2.39
CA ARG A 117 -3.52 4.95 -2.79
C ARG A 117 -4.20 3.74 -2.14
N LEU A 118 -4.45 3.78 -0.83
CA LEU A 118 -5.13 2.69 -0.11
C LEU A 118 -6.58 2.51 -0.57
N ALA A 119 -7.24 3.58 -1.00
CA ALA A 119 -8.59 3.53 -1.55
C ALA A 119 -8.65 2.88 -2.94
N CYS A 120 -7.52 2.65 -3.62
CA CYS A 120 -7.52 2.05 -4.96
C CYS A 120 -7.78 0.53 -4.96
N ASP A 121 -7.40 -0.19 -3.91
CA ASP A 121 -7.59 -1.66 -3.82
C ASP A 121 -8.22 -2.11 -2.49
N GLY A 122 -8.42 -1.16 -1.56
CA GLY A 122 -9.02 -1.38 -0.26
C GLY A 122 -10.52 -1.72 -0.28
N ALA A 123 -11.00 -2.13 0.89
CA ALA A 123 -12.43 -2.18 1.18
C ALA A 123 -12.85 -0.87 1.84
N LEU A 124 -13.89 -0.24 1.31
CA LEU A 124 -14.41 1.05 1.74
C LEU A 124 -15.76 0.86 2.41
N SER A 125 -15.92 1.43 3.60
CA SER A 125 -17.19 1.51 4.33
C SER A 125 -17.50 2.97 4.62
N ARG A 126 -18.70 3.42 4.27
CA ARG A 126 -19.16 4.78 4.58
C ARG A 126 -19.71 4.82 5.99
N ILE A 127 -19.34 5.83 6.78
CA ILE A 127 -19.91 6.11 8.09
C ILE A 127 -20.50 7.51 8.04
N LEU A 128 -21.80 7.66 8.31
CA LEU A 128 -22.43 8.98 8.48
C LEU A 128 -22.53 9.31 9.95
N LYS A 129 -22.19 10.55 10.28
CA LYS A 129 -22.34 11.11 11.62
C LYS A 129 -23.27 12.32 11.58
N ALA A 130 -24.11 12.46 12.61
CA ALA A 130 -24.84 13.67 12.92
C ALA A 130 -24.65 13.98 14.41
N ASP A 131 -24.32 15.22 14.76
CA ASP A 131 -24.05 15.65 16.15
C ASP A 131 -23.07 14.72 16.91
N SER A 132 -22.03 14.27 16.20
CA SER A 132 -21.02 13.31 16.69
C SER A 132 -21.51 11.88 16.96
N VAL A 133 -22.77 11.56 16.66
CA VAL A 133 -23.35 10.22 16.76
C VAL A 133 -23.30 9.53 15.40
N VAL A 134 -22.99 8.23 15.36
CA VAL A 134 -23.04 7.43 14.13
C VAL A 134 -24.51 7.15 13.77
N VAL A 135 -24.93 7.62 12.61
CA VAL A 135 -26.31 7.50 12.10
C VAL A 135 -26.47 6.35 11.13
N ASP A 136 -25.44 6.07 10.31
CA ASP A 136 -25.45 5.00 9.31
C ASP A 136 -24.05 4.43 9.12
N VAL A 137 -23.98 3.12 8.94
CA VAL A 137 -22.75 2.40 8.57
C VAL A 137 -23.07 1.57 7.33
N GLY A 138 -22.54 2.02 6.20
CA GLY A 138 -22.67 1.33 4.92
C GLY A 138 -21.89 0.02 4.89
N ARG A 139 -22.32 -0.91 4.02
CA ARG A 139 -21.58 -2.15 3.77
C ARG A 139 -20.21 -1.87 3.19
N ALA A 140 -19.23 -2.66 3.63
CA ALA A 140 -17.91 -2.66 3.02
C ALA A 140 -18.00 -3.09 1.55
N THR A 141 -17.47 -2.26 0.65
CA THR A 141 -17.37 -2.56 -0.79
C THR A 141 -15.92 -2.46 -1.22
N ARG A 142 -15.45 -3.40 -2.04
CA ARG A 142 -14.08 -3.31 -2.58
C ARG A 142 -14.04 -2.32 -3.72
N ALA A 143 -13.01 -1.48 -3.75
CA ALA A 143 -12.76 -0.59 -4.89
C ALA A 143 -12.54 -1.38 -6.19
N VAL A 144 -11.88 -2.55 -6.10
CA VAL A 144 -11.70 -3.48 -7.21
C VAL A 144 -12.29 -4.85 -6.85
N SER A 145 -13.24 -5.31 -7.66
CA SER A 145 -13.84 -6.63 -7.49
C SER A 145 -12.88 -7.76 -7.88
N PRO A 146 -13.03 -8.98 -7.33
CA PRO A 146 -12.25 -10.14 -7.75
C PRO A 146 -12.34 -10.45 -9.26
N ALA A 147 -13.47 -10.12 -9.91
CA ALA A 147 -13.63 -10.29 -11.34
C ALA A 147 -12.77 -9.30 -12.14
N GLN A 148 -12.78 -8.01 -11.75
CA GLN A 148 -11.91 -6.99 -12.35
C GLN A 148 -10.43 -7.34 -12.17
N TRP A 149 -10.04 -7.83 -10.99
CA TRP A 149 -8.66 -8.24 -10.73
C TRP A 149 -8.22 -9.42 -11.61
N ARG A 150 -9.08 -10.43 -11.78
CA ARG A 150 -8.82 -11.54 -12.72
C ARG A 150 -8.66 -11.05 -14.16
N ALA A 151 -9.48 -10.10 -14.59
CA ALA A 151 -9.38 -9.52 -15.92
C ALA A 151 -8.06 -8.74 -16.13
N LEU A 152 -7.61 -7.98 -15.12
CA LEU A 152 -6.30 -7.31 -15.16
C LEU A 152 -5.15 -8.31 -15.28
N LYS A 153 -5.17 -9.39 -14.48
CA LYS A 153 -4.16 -10.47 -14.56
C LYS A 153 -4.14 -11.21 -15.90
N ALA A 154 -5.29 -11.37 -16.53
CA ALA A 154 -5.37 -11.99 -17.85
C ALA A 154 -4.78 -11.09 -18.94
N ARG A 155 -4.87 -9.77 -18.77
CA ARG A 155 -4.41 -8.77 -19.73
C ARG A 155 -2.92 -8.43 -19.58
N HIS A 156 -2.44 -8.35 -18.35
CA HIS A 156 -1.09 -7.86 -18.02
C HIS A 156 -0.28 -8.95 -17.34
N ARG A 157 0.91 -9.25 -17.87
CA ARG A 157 1.89 -10.16 -17.23
C ARG A 157 2.81 -9.42 -16.25
N THR A 158 3.06 -8.14 -16.52
CA THR A 158 3.84 -7.22 -15.72
C THR A 158 3.05 -5.93 -15.48
N CYS A 159 3.54 -5.08 -14.58
CA CYS A 159 3.02 -3.75 -14.35
C CYS A 159 2.82 -2.97 -15.67
N ALA A 160 1.72 -2.21 -15.77
CA ALA A 160 1.41 -1.41 -16.95
C ALA A 160 2.11 -0.04 -16.96
N ALA A 161 2.78 0.34 -15.85
CA ALA A 161 3.53 1.59 -15.78
C ALA A 161 4.73 1.58 -16.74
N PRO A 162 4.99 2.69 -17.46
CA PRO A 162 6.11 2.77 -18.39
C PRO A 162 7.46 2.43 -17.72
N GLY A 163 8.19 1.49 -18.31
CA GLY A 163 9.53 1.08 -17.83
C GLY A 163 9.51 0.19 -16.58
N CYS A 164 8.35 -0.27 -16.11
CA CYS A 164 8.27 -1.22 -14.99
C CYS A 164 8.13 -2.66 -15.51
N ASP A 165 9.01 -3.54 -15.05
CA ASP A 165 9.05 -4.97 -15.40
C ASP A 165 8.50 -5.88 -14.29
N ARG A 166 7.97 -5.29 -13.21
CA ARG A 166 7.51 -6.04 -12.04
C ARG A 166 6.36 -6.98 -12.42
N PRO A 167 6.36 -8.25 -11.99
CA PRO A 167 5.27 -9.19 -12.26
C PRO A 167 3.93 -8.66 -11.76
N ILE A 168 2.83 -8.95 -12.48
CA ILE A 168 1.48 -8.45 -12.13
C ILE A 168 1.03 -8.84 -10.71
N ASN A 169 1.47 -10.00 -10.22
CA ASN A 169 1.16 -10.47 -8.86
C ASN A 169 1.86 -9.66 -7.76
N TRP A 170 2.80 -8.78 -8.12
CA TRP A 170 3.53 -7.88 -7.22
C TRP A 170 3.06 -6.43 -7.42
N THR A 171 1.90 -6.22 -8.02
CA THR A 171 1.33 -4.89 -8.28
C THR A 171 -0.03 -4.75 -7.62
N SER A 172 -0.44 -3.50 -7.39
CA SER A 172 -1.82 -3.20 -6.98
C SER A 172 -2.54 -2.53 -8.14
N PRO A 173 -3.83 -2.81 -8.35
CA PRO A 173 -4.60 -2.05 -9.33
C PRO A 173 -4.62 -0.57 -8.91
N HIS A 174 -4.43 0.32 -9.88
CA HIS A 174 -4.46 1.76 -9.64
C HIS A 174 -5.43 2.40 -10.62
N HIS A 175 -6.39 3.14 -10.09
CA HIS A 175 -7.41 3.77 -10.90
C HIS A 175 -6.84 4.94 -11.71
N ILE A 176 -7.25 5.08 -12.97
CA ILE A 176 -6.92 6.27 -13.77
C ILE A 176 -7.83 7.44 -13.39
N GLU A 177 -9.13 7.16 -13.24
CA GLU A 177 -10.08 8.03 -12.54
C GLU A 177 -10.31 7.46 -11.16
N PHE A 178 -9.77 8.12 -10.15
CA PHE A 178 -9.94 7.70 -8.76
C PHE A 178 -11.43 7.64 -8.39
N TRP A 179 -11.75 6.71 -7.50
CA TRP A 179 -13.09 6.61 -6.89
C TRP A 179 -13.54 7.97 -6.31
N SER A 180 -12.62 8.72 -5.72
CA SER A 180 -12.85 10.05 -5.14
C SER A 180 -13.39 11.08 -6.15
N HIS A 181 -13.16 10.87 -7.45
CA HIS A 181 -13.59 11.74 -8.54
C HIS A 181 -14.76 11.14 -9.33
N GLY A 182 -15.53 10.23 -8.73
CA GLY A 182 -16.66 9.56 -9.40
C GLY A 182 -16.24 8.41 -10.32
N GLY A 183 -15.01 7.90 -10.17
CA GLY A 183 -14.56 6.70 -10.87
C GLY A 183 -15.33 5.47 -10.35
N GLU A 184 -16.37 5.05 -11.05
CA GLU A 184 -17.20 3.91 -10.63
C GLU A 184 -16.58 2.54 -10.94
N ARG A 185 -15.62 2.48 -11.87
CA ARG A 185 -15.06 1.22 -12.39
C ARG A 185 -13.59 1.37 -12.80
N VAL A 186 -12.82 0.29 -12.68
CA VAL A 186 -11.56 0.12 -13.39
C VAL A 186 -11.83 0.23 -14.89
N LYS A 187 -11.36 1.31 -15.53
CA LYS A 187 -11.43 1.49 -16.99
C LYS A 187 -10.20 0.82 -17.61
N PHE A 188 -10.42 -0.13 -18.52
CA PHE A 188 -9.34 -0.70 -19.33
C PHE A 188 -8.81 0.38 -20.29
N ILE A 189 -7.58 0.80 -20.09
CA ILE A 189 -6.92 1.73 -21.02
C ILE A 189 -6.08 0.94 -22.02
N PRO A 190 -6.25 1.11 -23.33
CA PRO A 190 -5.32 0.60 -24.35
C PRO A 190 -3.90 1.07 -24.02
N PRO A 191 -2.85 0.26 -24.20
CA PRO A 191 -1.47 0.64 -23.83
C PRO A 191 -1.05 2.03 -24.35
N GLU A 192 -1.55 2.39 -25.52
CA GLU A 192 -1.32 3.64 -26.24
C GLU A 192 -1.96 4.89 -25.60
N ARG A 193 -2.91 4.71 -24.68
CA ARG A 193 -3.66 5.79 -24.00
C ARG A 193 -3.31 5.93 -22.51
N VAL A 194 -2.30 5.20 -22.04
CA VAL A 194 -1.79 5.35 -20.67
C VAL A 194 -1.07 6.70 -20.59
N VAL A 195 -1.81 7.74 -20.18
CA VAL A 195 -1.22 9.04 -19.87
C VAL A 195 -0.57 8.94 -18.50
N PRO A 196 0.76 9.05 -18.37
CA PRO A 196 1.43 8.97 -17.08
C PRO A 196 1.07 10.20 -16.25
N ARG A 197 0.07 10.09 -15.37
CA ARG A 197 -0.04 11.02 -14.24
C ARG A 197 1.06 10.64 -13.26
N ARG A 198 2.20 11.35 -13.32
CA ARG A 198 3.24 11.35 -12.28
C ARG A 198 2.61 11.85 -10.98
N VAL A 199 2.00 10.96 -10.22
CA VAL A 199 1.77 11.24 -8.81
C VAL A 199 3.07 10.81 -8.12
N ARG A 200 3.85 11.78 -7.63
CA ARG A 200 5.05 11.53 -6.83
C ARG A 200 4.62 11.37 -5.38
N GLY A 201 4.86 10.20 -4.78
CA GLY A 201 4.56 9.92 -3.38
C GLY A 201 5.38 8.73 -2.86
N PRO A 202 5.80 8.73 -1.58
CA PRO A 202 6.53 7.60 -0.98
C PRO A 202 5.64 6.35 -0.87
N GLY A 203 6.23 5.17 -1.09
CA GLY A 203 5.55 3.87 -1.00
C GLY A 203 4.51 3.56 -2.08
N MET A 204 4.71 4.01 -3.33
CA MET A 204 3.79 3.67 -4.42
C MET A 204 3.82 2.18 -4.76
N ARG A 205 2.61 1.59 -4.74
CA ARG A 205 2.33 0.33 -5.41
C ARG A 205 1.93 0.64 -6.84
N TRP A 206 2.60 -0.01 -7.76
CA TRP A 206 2.57 0.30 -9.19
C TRP A 206 1.25 -0.09 -9.82
N ALA A 207 0.77 0.75 -10.73
CA ALA A 207 -0.47 0.58 -11.49
C ALA A 207 -0.39 -0.59 -12.48
N ALA A 208 -1.45 -1.39 -12.52
CA ALA A 208 -1.83 -2.18 -13.70
C ALA A 208 -3.11 -1.59 -14.28
#